data_AF-A0A965MDL3-F1
#
_entry.id   AF-A0A965MDL3-F1
#
_cell.length_a   1.000
_cell.length_b   1.000
_cell.length_c   1.000
_cell.angle_alpha   90.00
_cell.angle_beta   90.00
_cell.angle_gamma   90.00
#
_symmetry.space_group_name_H-M   'P 1'
#
loop_
_entity.id
_entity.type
_entity.pdbx_description
1 polymer ?
#
loop_
_entity_poly.entity_id
_entity_poly.type
_entity_poly.pdbx_seq_one_letter_code
_entity_poly.pdbx_strand_id
1 'polypeptide(L)'
;MGHPASVMAMDLAIERARLYGVGVISVGNSNHFGAAGYYAMRATEQNMIGMAMTNAPGPAMVPTFGRDAVLGTNPLAFAAPACQDAPFGLDMATTTVAVGKLNIARRAGKSIPEGWALNQDGIPETDGATAFAARRLTPLGGSRVLGSHKGHGLGMMVEILCATLSNSWTSHLDEDGQPQRTTFDVGHFFMAIDQDRLRGDKGFGVDLDALHKLLRDTKPVDPDHKVMIPGDPERLAYAQRAHEGIPISATLMDEVRLVAQESAVPFVMTQKT
;
A
#
# COMPACT_ATOMS: atom_id res chain seq x y z
N MET A 1 -12.04 -10.94 -6.85
CA MET A 1 -11.58 -10.56 -5.49
C MET A 1 -10.09 -10.84 -5.40
N GLY A 2 -9.24 -9.87 -5.05
CA GLY A 2 -7.78 -10.08 -5.02
C GLY A 2 -7.25 -10.77 -3.77
N HIS A 3 -7.98 -10.68 -2.65
CA HIS A 3 -7.50 -11.16 -1.36
C HIS A 3 -7.15 -12.67 -1.32
N PRO A 4 -8.01 -13.60 -1.78
CA PRO A 4 -7.69 -15.03 -1.73
C PRO A 4 -6.49 -15.42 -2.60
N ALA A 5 -6.41 -14.86 -3.81
CA ALA A 5 -5.30 -15.09 -4.74
C ALA A 5 -3.97 -14.58 -4.14
N SER A 6 -4.01 -13.42 -3.48
CA SER A 6 -2.83 -12.79 -2.87
C SER A 6 -2.32 -13.54 -1.64
N VAL A 7 -3.23 -14.08 -0.81
CA VAL A 7 -2.88 -14.98 0.29
C VAL A 7 -2.16 -16.22 -0.25
N MET A 8 -2.78 -16.90 -1.23
CA MET A 8 -2.20 -18.10 -1.85
C MET A 8 -0.83 -17.82 -2.48
N ALA A 9 -0.70 -16.67 -3.16
CA ALA A 9 0.55 -16.29 -3.81
C ALA A 9 1.68 -16.03 -2.81
N MET A 10 1.41 -15.31 -1.71
CA MET A 10 2.43 -15.10 -0.68
C MET A 10 2.81 -16.41 0.02
N ASP A 11 1.84 -17.27 0.34
CA ASP A 11 2.12 -18.58 0.94
C ASP A 11 3.02 -19.44 0.04
N LEU A 12 2.77 -19.45 -1.27
CA LEU A 12 3.62 -20.13 -2.24
C LEU A 12 5.01 -19.48 -2.37
N ALA A 13 5.11 -18.15 -2.24
CA ALA A 13 6.40 -17.47 -2.20
C ALA A 13 7.21 -17.90 -0.96
N ILE A 14 6.58 -17.98 0.21
CA ILE A 14 7.20 -18.46 1.46
C ILE A 14 7.67 -19.91 1.30
N GLU A 15 6.84 -20.79 0.73
CA GLU A 15 7.22 -22.19 0.46
C GLU A 15 8.44 -22.30 -0.46
N ARG A 16 8.51 -21.49 -1.53
CA ARG A 16 9.68 -21.46 -2.42
C ARG A 16 10.91 -20.89 -1.74
N ALA A 17 10.77 -19.85 -0.93
CA ALA A 17 11.87 -19.29 -0.14
C ALA A 17 12.42 -20.34 0.84
N ARG A 18 11.55 -21.14 1.46
CA ARG A 18 11.92 -22.30 2.28
C ARG A 18 12.61 -23.43 1.52
N LEU A 19 12.75 -23.39 0.21
CA LEU A 19 13.50 -24.40 -0.54
C LEU A 19 14.77 -23.80 -1.13
N TYR A 20 14.68 -22.58 -1.64
CA TYR A 20 15.70 -21.98 -2.50
C TYR A 20 16.31 -20.69 -1.94
N GLY A 21 15.89 -20.23 -0.76
CA GLY A 21 16.31 -18.96 -0.17
C GLY A 21 15.46 -17.77 -0.61
N VAL A 22 14.91 -17.80 -1.82
CA VAL A 22 14.01 -16.77 -2.34
C VAL A 22 12.84 -17.42 -3.07
N GLY A 23 11.63 -16.90 -2.86
CA GLY A 23 10.44 -17.26 -3.62
C GLY A 23 9.81 -16.02 -4.22
N VAL A 24 9.50 -16.08 -5.53
CA VAL A 24 8.84 -15.00 -6.26
C VAL A 24 7.60 -15.55 -6.96
N ILE A 25 6.48 -14.86 -6.80
CA ILE A 25 5.20 -15.18 -7.43
C ILE A 25 4.63 -13.93 -8.09
N SER A 26 4.30 -14.06 -9.37
CA SER A 26 3.56 -13.07 -10.14
C SER A 26 2.12 -13.56 -10.31
N VAL A 27 1.16 -12.66 -10.14
CA VAL A 27 -0.27 -12.94 -10.28
C VAL A 27 -0.83 -11.99 -11.33
N GLY A 28 -1.53 -12.54 -12.32
CA GLY A 28 -2.32 -11.75 -13.27
C GLY A 28 -3.81 -12.11 -13.18
N ASN A 29 -4.66 -11.37 -13.89
CA ASN A 29 -6.11 -11.55 -13.91
C ASN A 29 -6.75 -11.56 -12.51
N SER A 30 -6.30 -10.65 -11.65
CA SER A 30 -6.79 -10.51 -10.27
C SER A 30 -7.58 -9.20 -10.10
N ASN A 31 -7.95 -8.87 -8.86
CA ASN A 31 -8.73 -7.68 -8.52
C ASN A 31 -8.09 -6.95 -7.32
N HIS A 32 -8.72 -5.89 -6.81
CA HIS A 32 -8.25 -5.16 -5.64
C HIS A 32 -8.00 -6.10 -4.44
N PHE A 33 -6.83 -5.97 -3.82
CA PHE A 33 -6.36 -6.84 -2.73
C PHE A 33 -6.28 -6.16 -1.35
N GLY A 34 -6.74 -4.92 -1.23
CA GLY A 34 -6.65 -4.20 0.05
C GLY A 34 -5.25 -3.66 0.36
N ALA A 35 -4.84 -3.77 1.62
CA ALA A 35 -3.54 -3.28 2.11
C ALA A 35 -2.41 -4.23 1.73
N ALA A 36 -1.39 -3.74 1.02
CA ALA A 36 -0.27 -4.56 0.57
C ALA A 36 0.54 -5.10 1.78
N GLY A 37 0.63 -4.31 2.85
CA GLY A 37 1.32 -4.67 4.09
C GLY A 37 0.80 -5.94 4.74
N TYR A 38 -0.49 -6.26 4.60
CA TYR A 38 -1.05 -7.52 5.12
C TYR A 38 -0.32 -8.74 4.56
N TYR A 39 -0.05 -8.76 3.25
CA TYR A 39 0.64 -9.87 2.61
C TYR A 39 2.14 -9.87 2.92
N ALA A 40 2.79 -8.71 2.93
CA ALA A 40 4.21 -8.61 3.30
C ALA A 40 4.46 -9.12 4.72
N MET A 41 3.62 -8.73 5.69
CA MET A 41 3.73 -9.15 7.10
C MET A 41 3.53 -10.65 7.29
N ARG A 42 2.75 -11.31 6.44
CA ARG A 42 2.54 -12.76 6.48
C ARG A 42 3.84 -13.57 6.36
N ALA A 43 4.84 -13.06 5.63
CA ALA A 43 6.16 -13.69 5.57
C ALA A 43 6.89 -13.62 6.92
N THR A 44 6.73 -12.52 7.67
CA THR A 44 7.38 -12.34 8.97
C THR A 44 6.88 -13.32 10.03
N GLU A 45 5.62 -13.77 9.91
CA GLU A 45 5.07 -14.85 10.76
C GLU A 45 5.81 -16.18 10.59
N GLN A 46 6.54 -16.34 9.48
CA GLN A 46 7.35 -17.50 9.16
C GLN A 46 8.85 -17.21 9.31
N ASN A 47 9.20 -16.14 10.02
CA ASN A 47 10.56 -15.62 10.16
C ASN A 47 11.20 -15.38 8.78
N MET A 48 10.49 -14.76 7.84
CA MET A 48 11.00 -14.40 6.51
C MET A 48 10.73 -12.94 6.17
N ILE A 49 11.58 -12.35 5.35
CA ILE A 49 11.33 -11.04 4.74
C ILE A 49 10.25 -11.19 3.67
N GLY A 50 9.28 -10.27 3.63
CA GLY A 50 8.17 -10.28 2.67
C GLY A 50 8.07 -8.99 1.87
N MET A 51 7.72 -9.10 0.60
CA MET A 51 7.39 -7.97 -0.26
C MET A 51 6.08 -8.24 -1.00
N ALA A 52 5.23 -7.23 -1.09
CA ALA A 52 3.97 -7.30 -1.82
C ALA A 52 3.73 -5.99 -2.58
N MET A 53 3.35 -6.09 -3.85
CA MET A 53 3.06 -4.96 -4.71
C MET A 53 1.83 -5.25 -5.56
N THR A 54 1.15 -4.20 -6.00
CA THR A 54 0.07 -4.30 -7.00
C THR A 54 0.07 -3.07 -7.88
N ASN A 55 -0.29 -3.22 -9.15
CA ASN A 55 -0.74 -2.06 -9.92
C ASN A 55 -2.18 -1.71 -9.51
N ALA A 56 -2.65 -0.51 -9.89
CA ALA A 56 -4.03 -0.10 -9.61
C ALA A 56 -4.89 -0.20 -10.88
N PRO A 57 -6.20 -0.52 -10.74
CA PRO A 57 -7.08 -0.70 -11.89
C PRO A 57 -7.42 0.58 -12.66
N GLY A 58 -6.99 1.75 -12.20
CA GLY A 58 -7.23 3.00 -12.91
C GLY A 58 -6.22 4.09 -12.54
N PRO A 59 -6.15 5.14 -13.39
CA PRO A 59 -5.25 6.27 -13.19
C PRO A 59 -5.40 6.90 -11.83
N ALA A 60 -4.26 7.33 -11.31
CA ALA A 60 -4.23 8.35 -10.29
C ALA A 60 -2.94 9.18 -10.36
N MET A 61 -1.79 8.60 -10.66
CA MET A 61 -0.50 9.29 -10.66
C MET A 61 -0.22 9.97 -12.01
N VAL A 62 0.15 11.26 -11.93
CA VAL A 62 0.72 12.02 -13.04
C VAL A 62 2.24 11.83 -13.05
N PRO A 63 2.85 11.29 -14.12
CA PRO A 63 4.29 11.21 -14.27
C PRO A 63 4.97 12.55 -14.07
N THR A 64 6.22 12.55 -13.59
CA THR A 64 6.97 13.80 -13.44
C THR A 64 7.09 14.52 -14.80
N PHE A 65 6.75 15.81 -14.84
CA PHE A 65 6.61 16.64 -16.05
C PHE A 65 5.41 16.33 -16.95
N GLY A 66 4.56 15.37 -16.57
CA GLY A 66 3.28 15.11 -17.22
C GLY A 66 2.17 16.01 -16.69
N ARG A 67 1.02 15.95 -17.35
CA ARG A 67 -0.24 16.61 -16.94
C ARG A 67 -1.38 15.63 -16.71
N ASP A 68 -1.34 14.47 -17.35
CA ASP A 68 -2.39 13.47 -17.30
C ASP A 68 -1.99 12.31 -16.38
N ALA A 69 -2.96 11.82 -15.63
CA ALA A 69 -2.77 10.64 -14.82
C ALA A 69 -2.71 9.43 -15.75
N VAL A 70 -1.64 8.66 -15.65
CA VAL A 70 -1.43 7.45 -16.48
C VAL A 70 -0.97 6.24 -15.69
N LEU A 71 -0.49 6.42 -14.45
CA LEU A 71 -0.13 5.32 -13.55
C LEU A 71 -1.15 5.20 -12.43
N GLY A 72 -1.25 4.01 -11.84
CA GLY A 72 -1.97 3.83 -10.59
C GLY A 72 -1.28 4.45 -9.38
N THR A 73 -1.88 4.34 -8.20
CA THR A 73 -1.21 4.64 -6.92
C THR A 73 -0.10 3.66 -6.58
N ASN A 74 -0.10 2.49 -7.25
CA ASN A 74 0.96 1.48 -7.31
C ASN A 74 1.71 1.29 -5.98
N PRO A 75 1.05 0.73 -4.95
CA PRO A 75 1.68 0.57 -3.65
C PRO A 75 2.78 -0.49 -3.65
N LEU A 76 3.74 -0.29 -2.75
CA LEU A 76 4.78 -1.25 -2.41
C LEU A 76 4.80 -1.45 -0.89
N ALA A 77 4.83 -2.72 -0.48
CA ALA A 77 5.00 -3.12 0.90
C ALA A 77 6.24 -3.99 1.07
N PHE A 78 6.92 -3.80 2.19
CA PHE A 78 8.10 -4.54 2.61
C PHE A 78 8.02 -4.80 4.11
N ALA A 79 8.26 -6.03 4.53
CA ALA A 79 8.30 -6.40 5.93
C ALA A 79 9.51 -7.29 6.23
N ALA A 80 10.09 -7.15 7.41
CA ALA A 80 11.22 -7.95 7.85
C ALA A 80 11.08 -8.35 9.33
N PRO A 81 11.37 -9.62 9.69
CA PRO A 81 11.25 -10.10 11.05
C PRO A 81 12.41 -9.57 11.91
N ALA A 82 12.08 -9.10 13.10
CA ALA A 82 13.04 -8.74 14.14
C ALA A 82 13.15 -9.88 15.17
N CYS A 83 14.11 -9.82 16.10
CA CYS A 83 14.28 -10.90 17.09
C CYS A 83 13.47 -10.64 18.35
N GLN A 84 13.62 -9.46 18.96
CA GLN A 84 12.92 -9.06 20.18
C GLN A 84 11.91 -7.93 19.93
N ASP A 85 12.21 -7.00 19.01
CA ASP A 85 11.27 -5.94 18.64
C ASP A 85 10.17 -6.48 17.71
N ALA A 86 9.17 -5.66 17.44
CA ALA A 86 8.18 -5.95 16.43
C ALA A 86 8.81 -5.95 15.01
N PRO A 87 8.25 -6.71 14.06
CA PRO A 87 8.72 -6.68 12.67
C PRO A 87 8.69 -5.26 12.09
N PHE A 88 9.66 -4.97 11.23
CA PHE A 88 9.61 -3.80 10.37
C PHE A 88 8.46 -3.97 9.37
N GLY A 89 7.64 -2.94 9.17
CA GLY A 89 6.51 -2.99 8.24
C GLY A 89 6.31 -1.67 7.49
N LEU A 90 6.73 -1.62 6.25
CA LEU A 90 6.45 -0.52 5.33
C LEU A 90 5.27 -0.90 4.43
N ASP A 91 4.25 -0.07 4.37
CA ASP A 91 3.17 -0.15 3.38
C ASP A 91 2.84 1.26 2.89
N MET A 92 3.13 1.55 1.62
CA MET A 92 2.98 2.88 1.07
C MET A 92 2.57 2.88 -0.40
N ALA A 93 1.76 3.86 -0.79
CA ALA A 93 1.57 4.22 -2.18
C ALA A 93 2.85 4.88 -2.72
N THR A 94 3.05 4.83 -4.04
CA THR A 94 4.13 5.55 -4.74
C THR A 94 3.74 6.98 -5.14
N THR A 95 2.50 7.37 -4.85
CA THR A 95 1.99 8.74 -4.90
C THR A 95 2.23 9.45 -3.58
N THR A 96 2.23 10.79 -3.58
CA THR A 96 2.36 11.60 -2.36
C THR A 96 1.26 11.30 -1.34
N VAL A 97 0.08 10.91 -1.83
CA VAL A 97 -1.09 10.60 -1.00
C VAL A 97 -1.97 9.55 -1.67
N ALA A 98 -2.66 8.71 -0.91
CA ALA A 98 -3.68 7.81 -1.47
C ALA A 98 -4.95 8.58 -1.92
N VAL A 99 -5.61 8.11 -2.99
CA VAL A 99 -6.89 8.64 -3.48
C VAL A 99 -7.96 8.69 -2.37
N GLY A 100 -7.96 7.72 -1.46
CA GLY A 100 -8.88 7.68 -0.32
C GLY A 100 -8.80 8.93 0.57
N LYS A 101 -7.62 9.52 0.76
CA LYS A 101 -7.46 10.76 1.55
C LYS A 101 -8.04 11.98 0.85
N LEU A 102 -8.04 12.03 -0.49
CA LEU A 102 -8.77 13.07 -1.24
C LEU A 102 -10.28 12.94 -1.02
N ASN A 103 -10.83 11.73 -1.02
CA ASN A 103 -12.25 11.52 -0.75
C ASN A 103 -12.64 11.93 0.67
N ILE A 104 -11.77 11.68 1.66
CA ILE A 104 -11.96 12.14 3.05
C ILE A 104 -11.99 13.68 3.09
N ALA A 105 -11.02 14.36 2.46
CA ALA A 105 -10.96 15.82 2.42
C ALA A 105 -12.20 16.42 1.73
N ARG A 106 -12.62 15.87 0.59
CA ARG A 106 -13.86 16.24 -0.12
C ARG A 106 -15.09 16.09 0.78
N ARG A 107 -15.27 14.92 1.42
CA ARG A 107 -16.41 14.66 2.31
C ARG A 107 -16.43 15.61 3.52
N ALA A 108 -15.25 16.01 3.99
CA ALA A 108 -15.11 16.95 5.09
C ALA A 108 -15.20 18.43 4.66
N GLY A 109 -15.27 18.74 3.36
CA GLY A 109 -15.23 20.11 2.85
C GLY A 109 -13.92 20.84 3.19
N LYS A 110 -12.80 20.10 3.27
CA LYS A 110 -11.49 20.64 3.69
C LYS A 110 -10.53 20.73 2.52
N SER A 111 -9.63 21.72 2.57
CA SER A 111 -8.47 21.79 1.69
C SER A 111 -7.48 20.66 1.97
N ILE A 112 -6.65 20.35 0.97
CA ILE A 112 -5.54 19.41 1.04
C ILE A 112 -4.19 20.16 1.01
N PRO A 113 -3.12 19.57 1.55
CA PRO A 113 -1.78 20.13 1.40
C PRO A 113 -1.38 20.31 -0.07
N GLU A 114 -0.67 21.40 -0.35
CA GLU A 114 -0.06 21.62 -1.66
C GLU A 114 0.87 20.45 -2.02
N GLY A 115 0.90 20.10 -3.31
CA GLY A 115 1.73 19.03 -3.83
C GLY A 115 1.12 17.63 -3.67
N TRP A 116 -0.08 17.47 -3.09
CA TRP A 116 -0.81 16.19 -3.12
C TRP A 116 -1.41 15.89 -4.49
N ALA A 117 -2.05 16.89 -5.11
CA ALA A 117 -2.80 16.74 -6.34
C ALA A 117 -2.60 17.93 -7.29
N LEU A 118 -2.99 17.72 -8.53
CA LEU A 118 -2.98 18.69 -9.61
C LEU A 118 -4.41 18.85 -10.17
N ASN A 119 -4.70 20.02 -10.72
CA ASN A 119 -5.93 20.27 -11.46
C ASN A 119 -5.82 19.78 -12.92
N GLN A 120 -6.78 20.13 -13.78
CA GLN A 120 -6.81 19.69 -15.18
C GLN A 120 -5.68 20.23 -16.05
N ASP A 121 -5.05 21.32 -15.63
CA ASP A 121 -3.94 21.95 -16.31
C ASP A 121 -2.57 21.51 -15.77
N GLY A 122 -2.54 20.58 -14.81
CA GLY A 122 -1.31 20.09 -14.20
C GLY A 122 -0.72 21.06 -13.17
N ILE A 123 -1.52 22.01 -12.68
CA ILE A 123 -1.12 23.00 -11.66
C ILE A 123 -1.48 22.45 -10.27
N PRO A 124 -0.67 22.66 -9.22
CA PRO A 124 -1.01 22.25 -7.86
C PRO A 124 -2.41 22.68 -7.44
N GLU A 125 -3.15 21.73 -6.86
CA GLU A 125 -4.53 21.93 -6.40
C GLU A 125 -4.64 21.64 -4.91
N THR A 126 -5.37 22.49 -4.19
CA THR A 126 -5.55 22.42 -2.74
C THR A 126 -7.02 22.34 -2.33
N ASP A 127 -7.97 22.63 -3.21
CA ASP A 127 -9.38 22.36 -2.96
C ASP A 127 -9.66 20.85 -3.04
N GLY A 128 -10.17 20.28 -1.95
CA GLY A 128 -10.36 18.83 -1.84
C GLY A 128 -11.39 18.27 -2.84
N ALA A 129 -12.42 19.05 -3.19
CA ALA A 129 -13.43 18.62 -4.16
C ALA A 129 -12.87 18.63 -5.59
N THR A 130 -12.19 19.69 -5.97
CA THR A 130 -11.55 19.86 -7.28
C THR A 130 -10.44 18.82 -7.47
N ALA A 131 -9.59 18.61 -6.46
CA ALA A 131 -8.54 17.59 -6.49
C ALA A 131 -9.11 16.17 -6.64
N PHE A 132 -10.17 15.83 -5.90
CA PHE A 132 -10.81 14.51 -5.99
C PHE A 132 -11.44 14.29 -7.38
N ALA A 133 -12.09 15.31 -7.93
CA ALA A 133 -12.69 15.26 -9.26
C ALA A 133 -11.63 15.12 -10.38
N ALA A 134 -10.50 15.84 -10.26
CA ALA A 134 -9.41 15.76 -11.22
C ALA A 134 -8.66 14.42 -11.16
N ARG A 135 -8.57 13.81 -9.97
CA ARG A 135 -7.91 12.51 -9.71
C ARG A 135 -6.48 12.42 -10.27
N ARG A 136 -5.75 13.54 -10.22
CA ARG A 136 -4.36 13.70 -10.67
C ARG A 136 -3.46 13.89 -9.45
N LEU A 137 -2.95 12.81 -8.91
CA LEU A 137 -2.01 12.79 -7.80
C LEU A 137 -0.58 13.00 -8.30
N THR A 138 0.21 13.68 -7.50
CA THR A 138 1.66 13.75 -7.74
C THR A 138 2.33 12.43 -7.29
N PRO A 139 3.45 12.05 -7.91
CA PRO A 139 4.30 11.00 -7.37
C PRO A 139 4.91 11.41 -6.03
N LEU A 140 5.28 10.44 -5.20
CA LEU A 140 6.00 10.71 -3.95
C LEU A 140 7.18 11.66 -4.21
N GLY A 141 7.20 12.73 -3.43
CA GLY A 141 8.11 13.86 -3.62
C GLY A 141 7.45 15.06 -4.29
N GLY A 142 6.17 15.02 -4.66
CA GLY A 142 5.33 16.18 -5.00
C GLY A 142 5.72 16.92 -6.28
N SER A 143 6.81 17.68 -6.23
CA SER A 143 7.36 18.44 -7.35
C SER A 143 8.70 17.88 -7.81
N ARG A 144 9.20 18.30 -8.98
CA ARG A 144 10.52 17.86 -9.46
C ARG A 144 11.64 18.19 -8.47
N VAL A 145 11.59 19.37 -7.85
CA VAL A 145 12.60 19.86 -6.90
C VAL A 145 12.58 19.03 -5.61
N LEU A 146 11.39 18.66 -5.15
CA LEU A 146 11.18 17.87 -3.93
C LEU A 146 11.31 16.35 -4.15
N GLY A 147 11.58 15.90 -5.38
CA GLY A 147 11.95 14.53 -5.66
C GLY A 147 10.87 13.67 -6.34
N SER A 148 9.83 14.26 -6.93
CA SER A 148 8.75 13.56 -7.67
C SER A 148 9.24 12.44 -8.61
N HIS A 149 10.37 12.64 -9.29
CA HIS A 149 10.95 11.62 -10.18
C HIS A 149 11.28 10.29 -9.48
N LYS A 150 11.54 10.30 -8.17
CA LYS A 150 11.79 9.10 -7.36
C LYS A 150 10.49 8.33 -7.12
N GLY A 151 9.42 9.01 -6.71
CA GLY A 151 8.08 8.42 -6.58
C GLY A 151 7.58 7.87 -7.91
N HIS A 152 7.82 8.60 -9.00
CA HIS A 152 7.48 8.16 -10.35
C HIS A 152 8.25 6.90 -10.72
N GLY A 153 9.57 6.85 -10.46
CA GLY A 153 10.38 5.66 -10.70
C GLY A 153 9.92 4.44 -9.90
N LEU A 154 9.54 4.62 -8.62
CA LEU A 154 8.97 3.54 -7.81
C LEU A 154 7.63 3.06 -8.37
N GLY A 155 6.75 3.99 -8.79
CA GLY A 155 5.47 3.66 -9.42
C GLY A 155 5.63 2.86 -10.71
N MET A 156 6.62 3.22 -11.54
CA MET A 156 7.00 2.49 -12.75
C MET A 156 7.54 1.09 -12.44
N MET A 157 8.40 0.95 -11.42
CA MET A 157 8.90 -0.36 -10.99
C MET A 157 7.75 -1.29 -10.59
N VAL A 158 6.80 -0.79 -9.79
CA VAL A 158 5.60 -1.55 -9.41
C VAL A 158 4.76 -1.91 -10.63
N GLU A 159 4.53 -0.98 -11.56
CA GLU A 159 3.78 -1.26 -12.79
C GLU A 159 4.44 -2.36 -13.63
N ILE A 160 5.77 -2.34 -13.80
CA ILE A 160 6.51 -3.36 -14.54
C ILE A 160 6.37 -4.74 -13.87
N LEU A 161 6.59 -4.81 -12.55
CA LEU A 161 6.53 -6.07 -11.81
C LEU A 161 5.12 -6.64 -11.70
N CYS A 162 4.10 -5.78 -11.68
CA CYS A 162 2.73 -6.19 -11.43
C CYS A 162 1.90 -6.34 -12.71
N ALA A 163 2.06 -5.49 -13.71
CA ALA A 163 1.34 -5.58 -14.99
C ALA A 163 2.18 -6.25 -16.07
N THR A 164 3.32 -5.65 -16.44
CA THR A 164 4.12 -6.13 -17.57
C THR A 164 4.62 -7.56 -17.37
N LEU A 165 5.11 -7.89 -16.17
CA LEU A 165 5.62 -9.23 -15.86
C LEU A 165 4.51 -10.29 -15.77
N SER A 166 3.31 -9.93 -15.31
CA SER A 166 2.20 -10.87 -15.14
C SER A 166 1.33 -11.02 -16.38
N ASN A 167 1.62 -10.25 -17.44
CA ASN A 167 0.71 -9.98 -18.57
C ASN A 167 -0.65 -9.39 -18.15
N SER A 168 -0.75 -8.79 -16.97
CA SER A 168 -1.91 -7.98 -16.62
C SER A 168 -1.87 -6.63 -17.32
N TRP A 169 -3.05 -6.03 -17.47
CA TRP A 169 -3.18 -4.73 -18.07
C TRP A 169 -2.43 -3.64 -17.29
N THR A 170 -1.65 -2.84 -18.01
CA THR A 170 -1.13 -1.59 -17.47
C THR A 170 -2.28 -0.65 -17.16
N SER A 171 -2.07 0.29 -16.25
CA SER A 171 -3.11 1.17 -15.70
C SER A 171 -3.91 2.01 -16.73
N HIS A 172 -3.60 1.94 -18.02
CA HIS A 172 -4.23 2.73 -19.09
C HIS A 172 -4.39 2.10 -20.46
N LEU A 173 -3.93 0.87 -20.67
CA LEU A 173 -3.93 0.24 -21.99
C LEU A 173 -4.71 -1.07 -21.93
N ASP A 174 -5.61 -1.28 -22.89
CA ASP A 174 -6.18 -2.60 -23.18
C ASP A 174 -5.24 -3.45 -24.04
N GLU A 175 -5.73 -4.60 -24.49
CA GLU A 175 -5.01 -5.56 -25.33
C GLU A 175 -4.51 -4.98 -26.66
N ASP A 176 -5.14 -3.92 -27.17
CA ASP A 176 -4.79 -3.21 -28.40
C ASP A 176 -4.00 -1.91 -28.14
N GLY A 177 -3.62 -1.65 -26.89
CA GLY A 177 -2.93 -0.42 -26.51
C GLY A 177 -3.84 0.81 -26.47
N GLN A 178 -5.16 0.64 -26.44
CA GLN A 178 -6.13 1.73 -26.38
C GLN A 178 -6.54 2.04 -24.93
N PRO A 179 -6.90 3.31 -24.64
CA PRO A 179 -7.36 3.71 -23.32
C PRO A 179 -8.85 3.38 -23.10
N GLN A 180 -9.23 2.09 -23.12
CA GLN A 180 -10.56 1.65 -22.71
C GLN A 180 -10.49 0.38 -21.84
N ARG A 181 -11.12 0.38 -20.66
CA ARG A 181 -11.21 -0.83 -19.82
C ARG A 181 -12.63 -1.36 -19.76
N THR A 182 -12.79 -2.66 -20.01
CA THR A 182 -14.04 -3.42 -19.81
C THR A 182 -13.96 -4.43 -18.65
N THR A 183 -12.76 -4.74 -18.13
CA THR A 183 -12.56 -5.67 -17.00
C THR A 183 -11.49 -5.18 -15.99
N PHE A 184 -11.51 -5.77 -14.79
CA PHE A 184 -10.50 -5.56 -13.76
C PHE A 184 -9.44 -6.66 -13.87
N ASP A 185 -8.44 -6.48 -14.73
CA ASP A 185 -7.24 -7.31 -14.80
C ASP A 185 -6.10 -6.61 -14.04
N VAL A 186 -6.11 -6.79 -12.71
CA VAL A 186 -5.08 -6.25 -11.82
C VAL A 186 -4.02 -7.32 -11.61
N GLY A 187 -2.75 -6.95 -11.69
CA GLY A 187 -1.66 -7.86 -11.39
C GLY A 187 -0.95 -7.52 -10.09
N HIS A 188 -0.33 -8.54 -9.50
CA HIS A 188 0.33 -8.46 -8.20
C HIS A 188 1.68 -9.15 -8.26
N PHE A 189 2.59 -8.69 -7.41
CA PHE A 189 3.92 -9.27 -7.25
C PHE A 189 4.17 -9.58 -5.78
N PHE A 190 4.62 -10.80 -5.49
CA PHE A 190 4.97 -11.25 -4.15
C PHE A 190 6.36 -11.85 -4.13
N MET A 191 7.13 -11.52 -3.10
CA MET A 191 8.43 -12.11 -2.85
C MET A 191 8.56 -12.43 -1.36
N ALA A 192 9.12 -13.60 -1.08
CA ALA A 192 9.60 -13.96 0.25
C ALA A 192 11.10 -14.28 0.17
N ILE A 193 11.84 -13.89 1.20
CA ILE A 193 13.28 -14.14 1.32
C ILE A 193 13.52 -14.80 2.67
N ASP A 194 14.09 -16.00 2.62
CA ASP A 194 14.59 -16.73 3.78
C ASP A 194 15.99 -16.21 4.10
N GLN A 195 16.07 -15.25 5.03
CA GLN A 195 17.33 -14.62 5.40
C GLN A 195 18.33 -15.61 6.01
N ASP A 196 17.87 -16.68 6.68
CA ASP A 196 18.76 -17.66 7.32
C ASP A 196 19.43 -18.53 6.26
N ARG A 197 18.74 -18.85 5.16
CA ARG A 197 19.36 -19.51 4.00
C ARG A 197 20.39 -18.66 3.28
N LEU A 198 20.13 -17.36 3.14
CA LEU A 198 21.04 -16.48 2.41
C LEU A 198 22.27 -16.07 3.25
N ARG A 199 22.06 -15.87 4.56
CA ARG A 199 23.08 -15.31 5.46
C ARG A 199 23.74 -16.35 6.35
N GLY A 200 23.12 -17.51 6.53
CA GLY A 200 23.39 -18.44 7.61
C GLY A 200 22.86 -17.93 8.95
N ASP A 201 23.08 -18.70 10.02
CA ASP A 201 22.76 -18.30 11.40
C ASP A 201 23.72 -17.21 11.89
N LYS A 202 23.52 -15.99 11.40
CA LYS A 202 24.31 -14.80 11.79
C LYS A 202 23.49 -13.81 12.61
N GLY A 203 22.27 -14.15 13.03
CA GLY A 203 21.42 -13.28 13.85
C GLY A 203 20.79 -12.09 13.12
N PHE A 204 20.08 -12.30 12.01
CA PHE A 204 19.44 -11.21 11.25
C PHE A 204 18.53 -10.34 12.10
N GLY A 205 17.65 -10.96 12.89
CA GLY A 205 16.72 -10.23 13.75
C GLY A 205 17.43 -9.40 14.83
N VAL A 206 18.58 -9.83 15.32
CA VAL A 206 19.39 -9.09 16.30
C VAL A 206 19.98 -7.83 15.68
N ASP A 207 20.48 -7.91 14.44
CA ASP A 207 20.96 -6.73 13.72
C ASP A 207 19.82 -5.75 13.43
N LEU A 208 18.63 -6.27 13.10
CA LEU A 208 17.46 -5.44 12.87
C LEU A 208 16.97 -4.75 14.15
N ASP A 209 16.97 -5.46 15.29
CA ASP A 209 16.69 -4.88 16.61
C ASP A 209 17.69 -3.73 16.93
N ALA A 210 18.98 -3.95 16.66
CA ALA A 210 20.00 -2.93 16.87
C ALA A 210 19.77 -1.70 15.98
N LEU A 211 19.35 -1.90 14.73
CA LEU A 211 18.97 -0.80 13.83
C LEU A 211 17.74 -0.05 14.32
N HIS A 212 16.69 -0.76 14.75
CA HIS A 212 15.50 -0.14 15.35
C HIS A 212 15.87 0.71 16.55
N LYS A 213 16.69 0.16 17.46
CA LYS A 213 17.19 0.88 18.63
C LYS A 213 17.95 2.15 18.24
N LEU A 214 18.89 2.04 17.30
CA LEU A 214 19.67 3.18 16.82
C LEU A 214 18.78 4.32 16.30
N LEU A 215 17.77 3.98 15.49
CA LEU A 215 16.83 4.96 14.94
C LEU A 215 15.97 5.60 16.05
N ARG A 216 15.44 4.80 16.99
CA ARG A 216 14.63 5.28 18.11
C ARG A 216 15.41 6.15 19.10
N ASP A 217 16.71 5.89 19.26
CA ASP A 217 17.61 6.66 20.13
C ASP A 217 18.05 8.00 19.48
N THR A 218 17.70 8.24 18.22
CA THR A 218 17.96 9.53 17.56
C THR A 218 17.19 10.64 18.27
N LYS A 219 17.89 11.73 18.62
CA LYS A 219 17.27 12.89 19.29
C LYS A 219 16.13 13.44 18.41
N PRO A 220 14.88 13.45 18.90
CA PRO A 220 13.79 13.99 18.11
C PRO A 220 13.89 15.52 18.05
N VAL A 221 13.37 16.10 16.97
CA VAL A 221 13.25 17.57 16.83
C VAL A 221 12.23 18.11 17.84
N ASP A 222 11.14 17.38 18.03
CA ASP A 222 10.11 17.65 19.04
C ASP A 222 10.16 16.55 20.11
N PRO A 223 10.45 16.88 21.39
CA PRO A 223 10.50 15.91 22.48
C PRO A 223 9.22 15.08 22.67
N ASP A 224 8.07 15.59 22.26
CA ASP A 224 6.77 14.90 22.38
C ASP A 224 6.53 13.91 21.23
N HIS A 225 7.31 14.00 20.15
CA HIS A 225 7.21 13.14 18.97
C HIS A 225 8.51 12.35 18.76
N LYS A 226 8.55 11.14 19.33
CA LYS A 226 9.68 10.22 19.16
C LYS A 226 9.83 9.75 17.71
N VAL A 227 11.07 9.43 17.32
CA VAL A 227 11.35 8.79 16.03
C VAL A 227 10.70 7.41 16.01
N MET A 228 9.90 7.15 14.97
CA MET A 228 9.16 5.91 14.78
C MET A 228 9.80 5.04 13.71
N ILE A 229 9.60 3.73 13.85
CA ILE A 229 9.92 2.72 12.84
C ILE A 229 8.64 2.46 12.03
N PRO A 230 8.74 2.28 10.69
CA PRO A 230 7.61 1.82 9.88
C PRO A 230 6.90 0.61 10.51
N GLY A 231 5.59 0.74 10.70
CA GLY A 231 4.73 -0.22 11.39
C GLY A 231 4.37 0.18 12.83
N ASP A 232 5.07 1.14 13.45
CA ASP A 232 4.70 1.65 14.79
C ASP A 232 3.31 2.28 14.82
N PRO A 233 2.93 3.21 13.91
CA PRO A 233 1.60 3.81 13.93
C PRO A 233 0.49 2.77 13.79
N GLU A 234 0.70 1.78 12.93
CA GLU A 234 -0.24 0.69 12.68
C GLU A 234 -0.39 -0.20 13.92
N ARG A 235 0.71 -0.54 14.60
CA ARG A 235 0.68 -1.33 15.84
C ARG A 235 -0.03 -0.61 16.98
N LEU A 236 0.24 0.68 17.15
CA LEU A 236 -0.45 1.51 18.17
C LEU A 236 -1.96 1.54 17.89
N ALA A 237 -2.34 1.78 16.64
CA ALA A 237 -3.74 1.78 16.23
C ALA A 237 -4.40 0.40 16.39
N TYR A 238 -3.68 -0.69 16.08
CA TYR A 238 -4.17 -2.06 16.27
C TYR A 238 -4.41 -2.36 17.76
N ALA A 239 -3.44 -2.09 18.63
CA ALA A 239 -3.56 -2.33 20.07
C ALA A 239 -4.73 -1.54 20.67
N GLN A 240 -4.87 -0.26 20.31
CA GLN A 240 -5.99 0.56 20.75
C GLN A 240 -7.33 -0.01 20.26
N ARG A 241 -7.46 -0.28 18.96
CA ARG A 241 -8.74 -0.70 18.36
C ARG A 241 -9.13 -2.14 18.68
N ALA A 242 -8.18 -3.01 19.01
CA ALA A 242 -8.47 -4.35 19.52
C ALA A 242 -9.18 -4.27 20.89
N HIS A 243 -8.77 -3.31 21.72
CA HIS A 243 -9.37 -3.07 23.03
C HIS A 243 -10.67 -2.25 22.92
N GLU A 244 -10.60 -1.07 22.33
CA GLU A 244 -11.67 -0.05 22.31
C GLU A 244 -12.70 -0.26 21.19
N GLY A 245 -12.40 -1.10 20.20
CA GLY A 245 -13.23 -1.28 19.00
C GLY A 245 -12.76 -0.43 17.82
N ILE A 246 -13.28 -0.75 16.63
CA ILE A 246 -12.93 -0.04 15.39
C ILE A 246 -13.89 1.14 15.22
N PRO A 247 -13.41 2.39 15.12
CA PRO A 247 -14.27 3.54 14.90
C PRO A 247 -14.85 3.49 13.48
N ILE A 248 -16.18 3.51 13.38
CA ILE A 248 -16.93 3.46 12.13
C ILE A 248 -17.90 4.65 12.11
N SER A 249 -17.86 5.47 11.04
CA SER A 249 -18.80 6.58 10.88
C SER A 249 -20.24 6.08 10.68
N ALA A 250 -21.24 6.85 11.10
CA ALA A 250 -22.64 6.52 10.90
C ALA A 250 -22.97 6.21 9.42
N THR A 251 -22.46 7.01 8.49
CA THR A 251 -22.66 6.78 7.04
C THR A 251 -22.14 5.42 6.58
N LEU A 252 -20.92 5.04 6.96
CA LEU A 252 -20.37 3.72 6.64
C LEU A 252 -21.17 2.59 7.31
N MET A 253 -21.68 2.82 8.52
CA MET A 253 -22.53 1.85 9.20
C MET A 253 -23.82 1.58 8.41
N ASP A 254 -24.43 2.62 7.86
CA ASP A 254 -25.64 2.50 7.04
C ASP A 254 -25.36 1.81 5.71
N GLU A 255 -24.23 2.11 5.06
CA GLU A 255 -23.76 1.40 3.85
C GLU A 255 -23.59 -0.11 4.13
N VAL A 256 -22.97 -0.49 5.26
CA VAL A 256 -22.79 -1.91 5.61
C VAL A 256 -24.14 -2.59 5.93
N ARG A 257 -25.06 -1.89 6.60
CA ARG A 257 -26.42 -2.42 6.85
C ARG A 257 -27.17 -2.66 5.55
N LEU A 258 -27.06 -1.75 4.58
CA LEU A 258 -27.68 -1.91 3.28
C LEU A 258 -27.13 -3.16 2.56
N VAL A 259 -25.82 -3.35 2.54
CA VAL A 259 -25.20 -4.55 1.96
C VAL A 259 -25.70 -5.83 2.64
N ALA A 260 -25.84 -5.83 3.97
CA ALA A 260 -26.37 -6.99 4.70
C ALA A 260 -27.83 -7.29 4.31
N GLN A 261 -28.67 -6.25 4.17
CA GLN A 261 -30.06 -6.38 3.70
C GLN A 261 -30.15 -6.92 2.28
N GLU A 262 -29.39 -6.34 1.34
CA GLU A 262 -29.36 -6.77 -0.07
C GLU A 262 -28.83 -8.19 -0.24
N SER A 263 -27.91 -8.60 0.63
CA SER A 263 -27.35 -9.95 0.64
C SER A 263 -28.19 -10.96 1.44
N ALA A 264 -29.33 -10.54 2.00
CA ALA A 264 -30.19 -11.35 2.86
C ALA A 264 -29.46 -12.02 4.04
N VAL A 265 -28.50 -11.31 4.66
CA VAL A 265 -27.76 -11.77 5.84
C VAL A 265 -28.07 -10.89 7.06
N PRO A 266 -28.09 -11.46 8.28
CA PRO A 266 -28.32 -10.67 9.48
C PRO A 266 -27.17 -9.68 9.70
N PHE A 267 -27.52 -8.43 10.00
CA PHE A 267 -26.56 -7.44 10.47
C PHE A 267 -26.25 -7.70 11.95
N VAL A 268 -25.05 -8.21 12.24
CA VAL A 268 -24.62 -8.55 13.60
C VAL A 268 -23.51 -7.59 14.02
N MET A 269 -23.87 -6.60 14.85
CA MET A 269 -22.90 -5.79 15.57
C MET A 269 -23.18 -5.80 17.06
N THR A 270 -22.16 -6.13 17.85
CA THR A 270 -22.15 -5.93 19.29
C THR A 270 -21.57 -4.56 19.57
N GLN A 271 -22.37 -3.63 20.07
CA GLN A 271 -21.83 -2.39 20.63
C GLN A 271 -21.04 -2.75 21.89
N LYS A 272 -19.72 -2.52 21.90
CA LYS A 272 -19.00 -2.44 23.16
C LYS A 272 -19.48 -1.16 23.86
N THR A 273 -20.09 -1.34 25.03
CA THR A 273 -20.58 -0.25 25.90
C THR A 273 -19.41 0.43 26.59
#